data_AF-A0A954X9M3-F1
#
_entry.id   AF-A0A954X9M3-F1
#
_cell.length_a   1.000
_cell.length_b   1.000
_cell.length_c   1.000
_cell.angle_alpha   90.00
_cell.angle_beta   90.00
_cell.angle_gamma   90.00
#
_symmetry.space_group_name_H-M   'P 1'
#
loop_
_entity.id
_entity.type
_entity.pdbx_description
1 polymer ?
#
loop_
_entity_poly.entity_id
_entity_poly.type
_entity_poly.pdbx_seq_one_letter_code
_entity_poly.pdbx_strand_id
1 'polypeptide(L)'
;MDFITYLTRQITFSRGAFGPARRHKGVVEHIKKELEELEDAGGSPDEWVDLVMLSLDGLTRAVRERLREGTDIMQGFEPTHDRIARDSVAVIVGKLAKNELRDWPDWRTASEDQAIEHDRSKDNELG
;
A
#
# COMPACT_ATOMS: atom_id res chain seq x y z
N MET A 1 18.12 8.73 1.64
CA MET A 1 17.74 7.50 0.90
C MET A 1 16.48 7.83 0.12
N ASP A 2 16.42 7.54 -1.18
CA ASP A 2 15.19 7.73 -1.96
C ASP A 2 14.18 6.60 -1.69
N PHE A 3 12.94 6.77 -2.15
CA PHE A 3 11.85 5.85 -1.82
C PHE A 3 11.99 4.46 -2.47
N ILE A 4 12.56 4.38 -3.68
CA ILE A 4 12.82 3.10 -4.35
C ILE A 4 13.89 2.32 -3.58
N THR A 5 14.95 3.00 -3.16
CA THR A 5 16.02 2.43 -2.34
C THR A 5 15.48 1.97 -0.98
N TYR A 6 14.62 2.78 -0.34
CA TYR A 6 13.94 2.39 0.91
C TYR A 6 13.09 1.13 0.74
N LEU A 7 12.21 1.09 -0.28
CA LEU A 7 11.36 -0.08 -0.53
C LEU A 7 12.18 -1.32 -0.88
N THR A 8 13.26 -1.18 -1.65
CA THR A 8 14.17 -2.30 -1.95
C THR A 8 14.76 -2.89 -0.67
N ARG A 9 15.18 -2.04 0.28
CA ARG A 9 15.65 -2.47 1.60
C ARG A 9 14.55 -3.13 2.41
N GLN A 10 13.35 -2.55 2.44
CA GLN A 10 12.21 -3.10 3.18
C GLN A 10 11.77 -4.47 2.64
N ILE A 11 11.68 -4.64 1.31
CA ILE A 11 11.38 -5.93 0.66
C ILE A 11 12.41 -6.98 1.07
N THR A 12 13.71 -6.60 1.05
CA THR A 12 14.80 -7.49 1.44
C THR A 12 14.66 -7.95 2.89
N PHE A 13 14.43 -7.01 3.80
CA PHE A 13 14.19 -7.32 5.22
C PHE A 13 12.95 -8.20 5.41
N SER A 14 11.82 -7.80 4.86
CA SER A 14 10.54 -8.50 5.04
C SER A 14 10.59 -9.95 4.53
N ARG A 15 11.23 -10.18 3.38
CA ARG A 15 11.39 -11.54 2.84
C ARG A 15 12.32 -12.40 3.69
N GLY A 16 13.37 -11.80 4.28
CA GLY A 16 14.27 -12.49 5.19
C GLY A 16 13.61 -12.85 6.52
N ALA A 17 12.84 -11.93 7.09
CA ALA A 17 12.18 -12.11 8.39
C ALA A 17 10.89 -12.93 8.32
N PHE A 18 10.06 -12.73 7.29
CA PHE A 18 8.69 -13.24 7.22
C PHE A 18 8.43 -14.17 6.01
N GLY A 19 9.47 -14.47 5.25
CA GLY A 19 9.43 -15.39 4.11
C GLY A 19 8.82 -14.80 2.82
N PRO A 20 8.93 -15.52 1.69
CA PRO A 20 8.62 -15.02 0.36
C PRO A 20 7.16 -15.23 -0.10
N ALA A 21 6.29 -15.79 0.75
CA ALA A 21 4.92 -16.11 0.38
C ALA A 21 4.05 -14.85 0.18
N ARG A 22 2.87 -15.00 -0.45
CA ARG A 22 1.94 -13.88 -0.69
C ARG A 22 1.51 -13.15 0.59
N ARG A 23 1.34 -13.89 1.69
CA ARG A 23 1.04 -13.42 3.07
C ARG A 23 -0.12 -12.42 3.26
N HIS A 24 -0.88 -12.05 2.21
CA HIS A 24 -1.91 -10.98 2.27
C HIS A 24 -2.87 -11.10 3.47
N LYS A 25 -3.41 -12.29 3.76
CA LYS A 25 -4.27 -12.48 4.94
C LYS A 25 -3.55 -12.15 6.25
N GLY A 26 -2.32 -12.63 6.41
CA GLY A 26 -1.52 -12.37 7.62
C GLY A 26 -1.15 -10.89 7.77
N VAL A 27 -0.84 -10.20 6.67
CA VAL A 27 -0.57 -8.75 6.69
C VAL A 27 -1.83 -7.97 7.08
N VAL A 28 -3.00 -8.32 6.51
CA VAL A 28 -4.28 -7.68 6.87
C VAL A 28 -4.64 -7.92 8.33
N GLU A 29 -4.47 -9.14 8.84
CA GLU A 29 -4.70 -9.43 10.26
C GLU A 29 -3.74 -8.67 11.18
N HIS A 30 -2.52 -8.38 10.73
CA HIS A 30 -1.58 -7.55 11.51
C HIS A 30 -2.02 -6.09 11.49
N ILE A 31 -2.35 -5.53 10.32
CA ILE A 31 -2.85 -4.16 10.19
C ILE A 31 -4.05 -3.90 11.11
N LYS A 32 -4.95 -4.87 11.28
CA LYS A 32 -6.09 -4.73 12.20
C LYS A 32 -5.66 -4.54 13.66
N LYS A 33 -4.61 -5.22 14.10
CA LYS A 33 -4.08 -5.08 15.47
C LYS A 33 -3.41 -3.73 15.65
N GLU A 34 -2.59 -3.32 14.69
CA GLU A 34 -1.92 -2.00 14.74
C GLU A 34 -2.92 -0.84 14.70
N LEU A 35 -4.13 -1.04 14.14
CA LEU A 35 -5.21 -0.04 14.24
C LEU A 35 -5.76 0.07 15.66
N GLU A 36 -5.88 -1.04 16.39
CA GLU A 36 -6.26 -1.03 17.81
C GLU A 36 -5.17 -0.33 18.65
N GLU A 37 -3.90 -0.64 18.39
CA GLU A 37 -2.75 0.00 19.07
C GLU A 37 -2.67 1.52 18.77
N LEU A 38 -2.96 1.93 17.53
CA LEU A 38 -3.07 3.35 17.15
C LEU A 38 -4.15 4.10 17.93
N GLU A 39 -5.34 3.48 18.09
CA GLU A 39 -6.44 4.06 18.88
C GLU A 39 -6.06 4.19 20.35
N ASP A 40 -5.50 3.13 20.94
CA ASP A 40 -5.06 3.09 22.34
C ASP A 40 -3.93 4.09 22.63
N ALA A 41 -3.03 4.30 21.66
CA ALA A 41 -1.92 5.26 21.76
C ALA A 41 -2.31 6.70 21.43
N GLY A 42 -3.58 6.98 21.10
CA GLY A 42 -4.06 8.31 20.78
C GLY A 42 -3.47 8.88 19.48
N GLY A 43 -3.23 8.04 18.48
CA GLY A 43 -2.75 8.46 17.17
C GLY A 43 -1.25 8.76 17.10
N SER A 44 -0.43 8.06 17.91
CA SER A 44 1.00 8.33 18.00
C SER A 44 1.72 8.14 16.65
N PRO A 45 2.82 8.89 16.39
CA PRO A 45 3.59 8.72 15.15
C PRO A 45 4.16 7.31 14.95
N ASP A 46 4.47 6.59 16.03
CA ASP A 46 5.09 5.27 15.96
C ASP A 46 4.09 4.25 15.39
N GLU A 47 2.85 4.26 15.87
CA GLU A 47 1.76 3.40 15.38
C GLU A 47 1.40 3.70 13.91
N TRP A 48 1.47 4.97 13.50
CA TRP A 48 1.32 5.34 12.08
C TRP A 48 2.45 4.75 11.23
N VAL A 49 3.68 4.68 11.75
CA VAL A 49 4.81 4.07 11.04
C VAL A 49 4.59 2.57 10.88
N ASP A 50 4.02 1.88 11.87
CA ASP A 50 3.71 0.46 11.77
C ASP A 50 2.67 0.18 10.67
N LEU A 51 1.62 1.01 10.57
CA LEU A 51 0.67 0.94 9.45
C LEU A 51 1.33 1.20 8.10
N VAL A 52 2.24 2.18 8.00
CA VAL A 52 3.01 2.45 6.77
C VAL A 52 3.86 1.23 6.41
N MET A 53 4.58 0.65 7.36
CA MET A 53 5.45 -0.49 7.13
C MET A 53 4.66 -1.72 6.65
N LEU A 54 3.56 -2.06 7.31
CA LEU A 54 2.71 -3.19 6.92
C LEU A 54 1.99 -2.95 5.59
N SER A 55 1.52 -1.74 5.35
CA SER A 55 0.85 -1.39 4.08
C SER A 55 1.82 -1.49 2.89
N LEU A 56 3.07 -1.03 3.06
CA LEU A 56 4.09 -1.17 2.03
C LEU A 56 4.53 -2.63 1.84
N ASP A 57 4.59 -3.44 2.90
CA ASP A 57 4.81 -4.89 2.75
C ASP A 57 3.68 -5.55 1.95
N GLY A 58 2.43 -5.27 2.30
CA GLY A 58 1.26 -5.76 1.57
C GLY A 58 1.27 -5.35 0.09
N LEU A 59 1.55 -4.07 -0.19
CA LEU A 59 1.64 -3.55 -1.55
C LEU A 59 2.75 -4.23 -2.36
N THR A 60 3.97 -4.29 -1.82
CA THR A 60 5.12 -4.85 -2.56
C THR A 60 4.95 -6.34 -2.83
N ARG A 61 4.33 -7.10 -1.92
CA ARG A 61 3.94 -8.50 -2.17
C ARG A 61 2.90 -8.61 -3.27
N ALA A 62 1.87 -7.77 -3.29
CA ALA A 62 0.83 -7.78 -4.32
C ALA A 62 1.39 -7.42 -5.72
N VAL A 63 2.26 -6.40 -5.79
CA VAL A 63 2.94 -5.98 -7.02
C VAL A 63 3.83 -7.11 -7.56
N ARG A 64 4.58 -7.79 -6.69
CA ARG A 64 5.37 -8.97 -7.07
C ARG A 64 4.51 -10.04 -7.72
N GLU A 65 3.36 -10.38 -7.13
CA GLU A 65 2.49 -11.41 -7.70
C GLU A 65 1.91 -11.01 -9.05
N ARG A 66 1.49 -9.75 -9.21
CA ARG A 66 1.07 -9.22 -10.51
C ARG A 66 2.17 -9.35 -11.57
N LEU A 67 3.41 -9.05 -11.19
CA LEU A 67 4.56 -9.19 -12.08
C LEU A 67 4.82 -10.65 -12.47
N ARG A 68 4.67 -11.59 -11.53
CA ARG A 68 4.80 -13.03 -11.81
C ARG A 68 3.71 -13.57 -12.74
N GLU A 69 2.50 -13.02 -12.63
CA GLU A 69 1.36 -13.38 -13.50
C GLU A 69 1.53 -12.81 -14.92
N GLY A 70 2.10 -11.61 -15.06
CA GLY A 70 2.35 -10.99 -16.37
C GLY A 70 3.55 -11.54 -17.15
N THR A 71 4.39 -12.37 -16.55
CA THR A 71 5.58 -12.97 -17.19
C THR A 71 5.27 -14.27 -17.94
N ASP A 72 4.14 -14.33 -18.65
CA ASP A 72 3.64 -15.51 -19.39
C ASP A 72 4.66 -16.15 -20.36
N ILE A 73 5.70 -15.40 -20.76
CA ILE A 73 6.77 -15.88 -21.64
C ILE A 73 7.90 -16.64 -20.93
N MET A 74 7.99 -16.61 -19.59
CA MET A 74 8.96 -17.40 -18.81
C MET A 74 8.36 -17.78 -17.44
N GLN A 75 7.73 -18.95 -17.37
CA GLN A 75 7.36 -19.55 -16.09
C GLN A 75 8.59 -19.63 -15.17
N GLY A 76 8.43 -19.14 -13.93
CA GLY A 76 9.46 -19.24 -12.89
C GLY A 76 10.41 -18.04 -12.74
N PHE A 77 10.23 -16.96 -13.50
CA PHE A 77 10.98 -15.72 -13.25
C PHE A 77 10.55 -15.05 -11.94
N GLU A 78 11.52 -14.77 -11.08
CA GLU A 78 11.32 -14.03 -9.84
C GLU A 78 11.69 -12.56 -10.06
N PRO A 79 10.76 -11.61 -9.93
CA PRO A 79 11.07 -10.20 -10.08
C PRO A 79 12.11 -9.73 -9.06
N THR A 80 13.06 -8.90 -9.51
CA THR A 80 14.06 -8.31 -8.62
C THR A 80 13.39 -7.35 -7.62
N HIS A 81 13.99 -7.17 -6.44
CA HIS A 81 13.45 -6.26 -5.42
C HIS A 81 13.36 -4.81 -5.92
N ASP A 82 14.36 -4.35 -6.68
CA ASP A 82 14.35 -3.04 -7.31
C ASP A 82 13.21 -2.90 -8.34
N ARG A 83 12.91 -3.94 -9.14
CA ARG A 83 11.76 -3.91 -10.05
C ARG A 83 10.45 -3.83 -9.29
N ILE A 84 10.28 -4.62 -8.23
CA ILE A 84 9.07 -4.59 -7.39
C ILE A 84 8.92 -3.20 -6.74
N ALA A 85 10.00 -2.62 -6.24
CA ALA A 85 10.00 -1.29 -5.63
C ALA A 85 9.58 -0.21 -6.64
N ARG A 86 10.16 -0.18 -7.84
CA ARG A 86 9.81 0.79 -8.90
C ARG A 86 8.33 0.70 -9.29
N ASP A 87 7.82 -0.51 -9.51
CA ASP A 87 6.42 -0.69 -9.89
C ASP A 87 5.48 -0.35 -8.72
N SER A 88 5.89 -0.58 -7.47
CA SER A 88 5.13 -0.16 -6.29
C SER A 88 5.05 1.37 -6.17
N VAL A 89 6.17 2.07 -6.39
CA VAL A 89 6.18 3.55 -6.45
C VAL A 89 5.28 4.05 -7.59
N ALA A 90 5.35 3.43 -8.77
CA ALA A 90 4.47 3.80 -9.89
C ALA A 90 2.98 3.61 -9.55
N VAL A 91 2.61 2.53 -8.84
CA VAL A 91 1.23 2.32 -8.36
C VAL A 91 0.80 3.40 -7.36
N ILE A 92 1.67 3.78 -6.42
CA ILE A 92 1.40 4.85 -5.44
C ILE A 92 1.19 6.19 -6.16
N VAL A 93 2.12 6.57 -7.04
CA VAL A 93 2.06 7.82 -7.80
C VAL A 93 0.82 7.85 -8.69
N GLY A 94 0.51 6.77 -9.38
CA GLY A 94 -0.68 6.68 -10.22
C GLY A 94 -1.98 6.78 -9.41
N LYS A 95 -2.02 6.24 -8.19
CA LYS A 95 -3.18 6.39 -7.30
C LYS A 95 -3.32 7.82 -6.78
N LEU A 96 -2.22 8.48 -6.44
CA LEU A 96 -2.24 9.89 -6.03
C LEU A 96 -2.77 10.78 -7.16
N ALA A 97 -2.22 10.64 -8.37
CA ALA A 97 -2.68 11.40 -9.54
C ALA A 97 -4.19 11.19 -9.83
N LYS A 98 -4.70 9.97 -9.66
CA LYS A 98 -6.15 9.71 -9.75
C LYS A 98 -6.94 10.40 -8.65
N ASN A 99 -6.42 10.46 -7.43
CA ASN A 99 -7.10 11.11 -6.31
C ASN A 99 -7.11 12.64 -6.42
N GLU A 100 -6.06 13.24 -6.97
CA GLU A 100 -5.97 14.68 -7.23
C GLU A 100 -7.00 15.16 -8.26
N LEU A 101 -7.48 14.26 -9.13
CA LEU A 101 -8.49 14.54 -10.16
C LEU A 101 -9.94 14.29 -9.70
N ARG A 102 -10.16 13.89 -8.45
CA ARG A 102 -11.50 13.61 -7.92
C ARG A 102 -12.16 14.88 -7.38
N ASP A 103 -13.49 14.85 -7.36
CA ASP A 103 -14.30 15.85 -6.68
C ASP A 103 -14.35 15.51 -5.17
N TRP A 104 -13.81 16.41 -4.34
CA TRP A 104 -13.79 16.27 -2.88
C TRP A 104 -14.66 17.35 -2.22
N PRO A 105 -15.38 17.04 -1.12
CA PRO A 105 -16.09 18.05 -0.35
C PRO A 105 -15.10 19.02 0.36
N ASP A 106 -15.58 20.19 0.77
CA ASP A 106 -14.76 21.11 1.58
C ASP A 106 -14.49 20.49 2.95
N TRP A 107 -13.24 20.10 3.19
CA TRP A 107 -12.84 19.46 4.45
C TRP A 107 -13.12 20.31 5.69
N ARG A 108 -13.24 21.64 5.54
CA ARG A 108 -13.53 22.56 6.65
C ARG A 108 -14.93 22.39 7.23
N THR A 109 -15.84 21.73 6.51
CA THR A 109 -17.20 21.46 6.97
C THR A 109 -17.38 20.03 7.47
N ALA A 110 -16.35 19.18 7.36
CA ALA A 110 -16.34 17.82 7.88
C ALA A 110 -15.93 17.80 9.37
N SER A 111 -16.44 16.81 10.12
CA SER A 111 -15.97 16.51 11.47
C SER A 111 -14.56 15.92 11.41
N GLU A 112 -13.70 16.27 12.38
CA GLU A 112 -12.35 15.70 12.52
C GLU A 112 -12.39 14.18 12.80
N ASP A 113 -13.51 13.67 13.33
CA ASP A 113 -13.73 12.25 13.66
C ASP A 113 -14.42 11.46 12.54
N GLN A 114 -14.62 12.07 11.37
CA GLN A 114 -15.33 11.45 10.24
C GLN A 114 -14.46 11.32 9.00
N ALA A 115 -14.64 10.22 8.27
CA ALA A 115 -13.98 10.02 6.99
C ALA A 115 -14.50 11.04 5.95
N ILE A 116 -13.57 11.55 5.14
CA ILE A 116 -13.88 12.34 3.95
C ILE A 116 -13.75 11.43 2.73
N GLU A 117 -14.83 11.31 1.96
CA GLU A 117 -14.87 10.54 0.72
C GLU A 117 -15.09 11.42 -0.51
N HIS A 118 -14.58 10.98 -1.66
CA HIS A 118 -14.82 11.64 -2.95
C HIS A 118 -16.26 11.38 -3.43
N ASP A 119 -16.81 12.29 -4.21
CA ASP A 119 -18.12 12.09 -4.83
C ASP A 119 -18.08 10.94 -5.85
N ARG A 120 -18.83 9.88 -5.57
CA ARG A 120 -18.93 8.68 -6.42
C ARG A 120 -20.06 8.74 -7.44
N SER A 121 -20.87 9.80 -7.46
CA SER A 121 -22.01 9.94 -8.37
C SER A 121 -21.63 9.77 -9.84
N LYS A 122 -20.41 10.17 -10.22
CA LYS A 122 -19.86 10.07 -11.58
C LYS A 122 -19.12 8.77 -11.88
N ASP A 123 -18.86 7.92 -10.88
CA ASP A 123 -18.07 6.68 -11.08
C ASP A 123 -18.87 5.61 -11.87
N ASN A 124 -20.21 5.72 -11.95
CA ASN A 124 -21.11 4.75 -12.60
C ASN A 124 -21.40 5.02 -14.09
N GLU A 125 -20.94 6.13 -14.69
CA GLU A 125 -21.27 6.48 -16.09
C GLU A 125 -20.25 5.97 -17.14
N LEU A 126 -19.19 5.28 -16.70
CA LEU A 126 -18.12 4.76 -17.57
C LEU A 126 -17.91 3.24 -17.43
N GLY A 127 -18.93 2.51 -16.95
CA GLY A 127 -18.93 1.05 -16.85
C GLY A 127 -19.30 0.34 -18.14
#